data_AF-A0A0F2PEC2-F1
#
_entry.id   AF-A0A0F2PEC2-F1
#
_cell.length_a   1.000
_cell.length_b   1.000
_cell.length_c   1.000
_cell.angle_alpha   90.00
_cell.angle_beta   90.00
_cell.angle_gamma   90.00
#
_symmetry.space_group_name_H-M   'P 1'
#
loop_
_entity.id
_entity.type
_entity.pdbx_description
1 polymer ?
#
loop_
_entity_poly.entity_id
_entity_poly.type
_entity_poly.pdbx_seq_one_letter_code
_entity_poly.pdbx_strand_id
1 'polypeptide(L)'
;MTLRTANRAFYETFQVTTDESVKQNLFELGNGQWDIPALKLLLEDILYRDSSFKDFKVNHDFPHIGRRVMLINARRIPSSSKSKLILMSIEDITERMASSLL
;
A
#
# COMPACT_ATOMS: atom_id res chain seq x y z
N MET A 1 1.31 1.52 11.93
CA MET A 1 0.61 2.56 11.15
C MET A 1 -0.77 2.02 10.79
N THR A 2 -1.83 2.82 10.81
CA THR A 2 -3.20 2.30 10.78
C THR A 2 -3.93 2.71 9.51
N LEU A 3 -4.64 1.78 8.87
CA LEU A 3 -5.50 2.10 7.73
C LEU A 3 -6.70 2.92 8.21
N ARG A 4 -6.86 4.12 7.64
CA ARG A 4 -7.97 5.02 7.99
C ARG A 4 -9.18 4.81 7.10
N THR A 5 -8.95 4.77 5.80
CA THR A 5 -9.94 4.54 4.76
C THR A 5 -9.24 3.91 3.56
N ALA A 6 -9.99 3.21 2.73
CA ALA A 6 -9.58 2.77 1.41
C ALA A 6 -10.72 3.00 0.41
N ASN A 7 -10.40 3.06 -0.88
CA ASN A 7 -11.40 3.17 -1.93
C ASN A 7 -12.04 1.81 -2.25
N ARG A 8 -13.11 1.82 -3.04
CA ARG A 8 -13.82 0.60 -3.47
C ARG A 8 -12.90 -0.42 -4.14
N ALA A 9 -12.03 0.04 -5.04
CA ALA A 9 -11.13 -0.82 -5.79
C ALA A 9 -10.17 -1.62 -4.90
N PHE A 10 -9.72 -1.04 -3.77
CA PHE A 10 -8.88 -1.74 -2.80
C PHE A 10 -9.60 -2.96 -2.21
N TYR A 11 -10.84 -2.77 -1.71
CA TYR A 11 -11.63 -3.85 -1.12
C TYR A 11 -11.93 -4.95 -2.14
N GLU A 12 -12.29 -4.57 -3.37
CA GLU A 12 -12.58 -5.54 -4.45
C GLU A 12 -11.33 -6.32 -4.87
N THR A 13 -10.17 -5.66 -4.97
CA THR A 13 -8.91 -6.30 -5.40
C THR A 13 -8.40 -7.27 -4.34
N PHE A 14 -8.36 -6.85 -3.09
CA PHE A 14 -7.78 -7.67 -2.01
C PHE A 14 -8.79 -8.60 -1.34
N GLN A 15 -10.07 -8.52 -1.73
CA GLN A 15 -11.17 -9.31 -1.17
C GLN A 15 -11.27 -9.16 0.36
N VAL A 16 -11.07 -7.94 0.86
CA VAL A 16 -11.18 -7.61 2.29
C VAL A 16 -12.36 -6.69 2.54
N THR A 17 -13.00 -6.82 3.70
CA THR A 17 -14.09 -5.95 4.13
C THR A 17 -13.57 -4.70 4.84
N THR A 18 -14.44 -3.71 5.06
CA THR A 18 -14.12 -2.53 5.85
C THR A 18 -13.76 -2.87 7.29
N ASP A 19 -14.45 -3.84 7.89
CA ASP A 19 -14.27 -4.19 9.31
C ASP A 19 -12.96 -4.94 9.54
N GLU A 20 -12.51 -5.72 8.56
CA GLU A 20 -11.23 -6.43 8.57
C GLU A 20 -10.04 -5.52 8.30
N SER A 21 -10.25 -4.28 7.85
CA SER A 21 -9.15 -3.44 7.35
C SER A 21 -9.06 -2.06 7.99
N VAL A 22 -10.18 -1.37 8.20
CA VAL A 22 -10.20 -0.03 8.80
C VAL A 22 -9.85 -0.12 10.28
N LYS A 23 -9.04 0.83 10.76
CA LYS A 23 -8.47 0.87 12.13
C LYS A 23 -7.50 -0.28 12.45
N GLN A 24 -7.21 -1.17 11.49
CA GLN A 24 -6.20 -2.21 11.63
C GLN A 24 -4.81 -1.71 11.24
N ASN A 25 -3.79 -2.40 11.73
CA ASN A 25 -2.41 -2.14 11.37
C ASN A 25 -2.20 -2.50 9.89
N LEU A 26 -1.68 -1.54 9.09
CA LEU A 26 -1.38 -1.76 7.67
C LEU A 26 -0.54 -3.01 7.44
N PHE A 27 0.43 -3.25 8.33
CA PHE A 27 1.36 -4.38 8.24
C PHE A 27 0.74 -5.72 8.59
N GLU A 28 -0.48 -5.75 9.14
CA GLU A 28 -1.21 -6.99 9.41
C GLU A 28 -2.27 -7.26 8.33
N LEU A 29 -2.55 -6.29 7.46
CA LEU A 29 -3.58 -6.42 6.43
C LEU A 29 -3.25 -7.52 5.42
N GLY A 30 -4.29 -8.27 5.03
CA GLY A 30 -4.19 -9.30 4.01
C GLY A 30 -3.21 -10.42 4.37
N ASN A 31 -3.10 -10.79 5.65
CA ASN A 31 -2.11 -11.78 6.10
C ASN A 31 -0.65 -11.29 5.94
N GLY A 32 -0.39 -10.02 6.25
CA GLY A 32 0.97 -9.48 6.39
C GLY A 32 1.70 -9.12 5.10
N GLN A 33 1.02 -9.09 3.94
CA GLN A 33 1.65 -8.82 2.63
C GLN A 33 2.36 -7.45 2.56
N TRP A 34 1.93 -6.51 3.38
CA TRP A 34 2.47 -5.16 3.44
C TRP A 34 3.59 -5.01 4.47
N ASP A 35 3.89 -6.04 5.28
CA ASP A 35 4.98 -6.06 6.26
C ASP A 35 6.34 -6.26 5.58
N ILE A 36 6.69 -5.28 4.75
CA ILE A 36 7.94 -5.27 4.00
C ILE A 36 8.84 -4.24 4.68
N PRO A 37 10.00 -4.63 5.25
CA PRO A 37 10.85 -3.72 6.02
C PRO A 37 11.21 -2.43 5.26
N ALA A 38 11.52 -2.54 3.97
CA ALA A 38 11.82 -1.38 3.13
C ALA A 38 10.62 -0.43 2.96
N LEU A 39 9.41 -0.98 2.77
CA LEU A 39 8.18 -0.18 2.66
C LEU A 39 7.89 0.55 3.98
N LYS A 40 8.08 -0.13 5.12
CA LYS A 40 7.90 0.45 6.45
C LYS A 40 8.82 1.66 6.67
N LEU A 41 10.11 1.51 6.36
CA LEU A 41 11.09 2.60 6.47
C LEU A 41 10.71 3.80 5.58
N LEU A 42 10.28 3.55 4.34
CA LEU A 42 9.85 4.61 3.43
C LEU A 42 8.61 5.35 3.96
N LEU A 43 7.65 4.64 4.54
CA LEU A 43 6.46 5.24 5.11
C LEU A 43 6.77 6.03 6.39
N GLU A 44 7.69 5.55 7.22
CA GLU A 44 8.19 6.27 8.39
C GLU A 44 8.93 7.56 8.00
N ASP A 45 9.74 7.53 6.93
CA ASP A 45 10.43 8.71 6.41
C ASP A 45 9.44 9.80 5.97
N ILE A 46 8.35 9.43 5.29
CA ILE A 46 7.28 10.38 4.92
C ILE A 46 6.70 11.08 6.16
N LEU A 47 6.47 10.36 7.25
CA LEU A 47 5.94 10.95 8.49
C LEU A 47 6.94 11.88 9.18
N TYR A 48 8.24 11.61 9.05
CA TYR A 48 9.30 12.38 9.69
C TYR A 48 9.70 13.62 8.88
N ARG A 49 9.88 13.48 7.56
CA ARG A 49 10.46 14.50 6.67
C ARG A 49 9.47 15.28 5.82
N ASP A 50 8.17 14.97 5.91
CA ASP A 50 7.15 15.54 5.01
C ASP A 50 7.47 15.24 3.52
N SER A 51 7.90 14.01 3.25
CA SER A 51 8.40 13.56 1.95
C SER A 51 7.37 12.76 1.14
N SER A 52 7.82 12.21 0.01
CA SER A 52 7.07 11.26 -0.81
C SER A 52 8.03 10.28 -1.48
N PHE A 53 7.54 9.09 -1.83
CA PHE A 53 8.26 8.17 -2.70
C PHE A 53 7.37 7.72 -3.85
N LYS A 54 8.01 7.28 -4.93
CA LYS A 54 7.36 6.76 -6.12
C LYS A 54 8.01 5.45 -6.57
N ASP A 55 7.25 4.69 -7.34
CA ASP A 55 7.68 3.53 -8.10
C ASP A 55 8.29 2.39 -7.25
N PHE A 56 7.88 2.27 -5.99
CA PHE A 56 8.33 1.18 -5.12
C PHE A 56 7.59 -0.10 -5.51
N LYS A 57 8.34 -1.13 -5.96
CA LYS A 57 7.78 -2.39 -6.42
C LYS A 57 7.68 -3.41 -5.29
N VAL A 58 6.49 -3.98 -5.13
CA VAL A 58 6.22 -5.13 -4.26
C VAL A 58 5.92 -6.33 -5.15
N ASN A 59 6.79 -7.34 -5.12
CA ASN A 59 6.59 -8.59 -5.84
C ASN A 59 6.26 -9.70 -4.84
N HIS A 60 5.00 -10.10 -4.76
CA HIS A 60 4.51 -10.99 -3.71
C HIS A 60 3.42 -11.93 -4.23
N ASP A 61 3.24 -13.06 -3.54
CA ASP A 61 2.08 -13.94 -3.70
C ASP A 61 0.97 -13.52 -2.74
N PHE A 62 -0.17 -13.11 -3.28
CA PHE A 62 -1.34 -12.66 -2.53
C PHE A 62 -2.34 -13.81 -2.41
N PRO A 63 -2.95 -14.09 -1.25
CA PRO A 63 -3.82 -15.26 -1.03
C PRO A 63 -4.98 -15.40 -2.02
N HIS A 64 -5.58 -14.29 -2.45
CA HIS A 64 -6.79 -14.30 -3.28
C HIS A 64 -6.56 -13.95 -4.75
N ILE A 65 -5.45 -13.29 -5.07
CA ILE A 65 -5.14 -12.82 -6.43
C ILE A 65 -3.87 -13.45 -7.01
N GLY A 66 -3.13 -14.25 -6.24
CA GLY A 66 -1.92 -14.95 -6.68
C GLY A 66 -0.71 -14.02 -6.80
N ARG A 67 0.29 -14.44 -7.59
CA ARG A 67 1.51 -13.67 -7.81
C ARG A 67 1.20 -12.35 -8.48
N ARG A 68 1.61 -11.24 -7.87
CA ARG A 68 1.46 -9.90 -8.43
C ARG A 68 2.70 -9.04 -8.20
N VAL A 69 2.91 -8.10 -9.13
CA VAL A 69 3.86 -7.01 -8.99
C VAL A 69 3.06 -5.72 -8.80
N MET A 70 3.01 -5.22 -7.57
CA MET A 70 2.32 -3.97 -7.22
C MET A 70 3.32 -2.81 -7.23
N LEU A 71 2.97 -1.71 -7.89
CA LEU A 71 3.70 -0.45 -7.88
C LEU A 71 3.06 0.49 -6.84
N ILE A 72 3.87 0.92 -5.88
CA ILE A 72 3.43 1.73 -4.74
C ILE A 72 4.01 3.14 -4.86
N ASN A 73 3.13 4.12 -4.76
CA ASN A 73 3.51 5.50 -4.53
C ASN A 73 2.87 5.97 -3.22
N ALA A 74 3.58 6.80 -2.47
CA ALA A 74 3.02 7.39 -1.26
C ALA A 74 3.50 8.81 -1.02
N ARG A 75 2.63 9.63 -0.45
CA ARG A 75 2.93 11.01 -0.08
C ARG A 75 2.18 11.42 1.19
N ARG A 76 2.71 12.42 1.89
CA ARG A 76 1.98 13.08 2.97
C ARG A 76 0.77 13.85 2.41
N ILE A 77 -0.36 13.79 3.12
CA ILE A 77 -1.52 14.66 2.86
C ILE A 77 -1.39 15.94 3.69
N PRO A 78 -1.27 17.15 3.09
CA PRO A 78 -1.27 18.39 3.84
C PRO A 78 -2.54 18.49 4.70
N SER A 79 -2.38 18.76 6.00
CA SER A 79 -3.50 18.88 6.92
C SER A 79 -3.17 19.88 8.02
N SER A 80 -4.15 20.72 8.37
CA SER A 80 -4.09 21.59 9.55
C SER A 80 -4.28 20.84 10.86
N SER A 81 -4.68 19.56 10.80
CA SER A 81 -4.83 18.73 12.00
C SER A 81 -3.47 18.24 12.51
N LYS A 82 -3.40 17.94 13.82
CA LYS A 82 -2.23 17.26 14.41
C LYS A 82 -2.00 15.84 13.85
N SER A 83 -2.99 15.26 13.16
CA SER A 83 -2.89 13.89 12.66
C SER A 83 -2.07 13.81 11.38
N LYS A 84 -1.08 12.90 11.37
CA LYS A 84 -0.28 12.60 10.18
C LYS A 84 -0.93 11.48 9.36
N LEU A 85 -1.39 11.83 8.16
CA LEU A 85 -1.99 10.94 7.16
C LEU A 85 -1.11 10.79 5.92
N ILE A 86 -0.96 9.57 5.44
CA ILE A 86 -0.30 9.25 4.17
C ILE A 86 -1.38 8.85 3.17
N LEU A 87 -1.29 9.36 1.95
CA LEU A 87 -1.99 8.81 0.81
C LEU A 87 -1.06 7.80 0.14
N MET A 88 -1.51 6.55 0.05
CA MET A 88 -0.83 5.48 -0.68
C MET A 88 -1.68 5.10 -1.90
N SER A 89 -1.07 5.04 -3.07
CA SER A 89 -1.67 4.48 -4.29
C SER A 89 -0.98 3.17 -4.64
N ILE A 90 -1.79 2.21 -5.08
CA ILE A 90 -1.36 0.86 -5.44
C ILE A 90 -1.81 0.62 -6.88
N GLU A 91 -0.90 0.16 -7.73
CA GLU A 91 -1.18 -0.21 -9.10
C GLU A 91 -0.66 -1.62 -9.37
N ASP A 92 -1.49 -2.50 -9.93
CA ASP A 92 -1.04 -3.80 -10.42
C ASP A 92 -0.34 -3.63 -11.77
N ILE A 93 0.97 -3.88 -11.81
CA ILE A 93 1.80 -3.79 -13.02
C ILE A 93 2.23 -5.17 -13.52
N THR A 94 1.61 -6.25 -13.05
CA THR A 94 1.98 -7.63 -13.37
C THR A 94 1.99 -7.86 -14.88
N GLU A 95 0.92 -7.47 -15.58
CA GLU A 95 0.81 -7.61 -17.04
C GLU A 95 1.84 -6.76 -17.79
N ARG A 96 2.07 -5.53 -17.34
CA ARG A 96 3.07 -4.64 -17.96
C ARG A 96 4.48 -5.24 -17.89
N MET A 97 4.82 -5.84 -16.75
CA MET A 97 6.11 -6.49 -16.56
C MET A 97 6.23 -7.77 -17.40
N ALA A 98 5.15 -8.55 -17.56
CA ALA A 98 5.13 -9.74 -18.40
C ALA A 98 5.33 -9.40 -19.90
N SER A 99 4.69 -8.34 -20.39
CA SER A 99 4.82 -7.89 -21.78
C SER A 99 6.16 -7.21 -22.10
N SER A 100 6.96 -6.87 -21.09
CA SER A 100 8.30 -6.30 -21.26
C SER A 100 9.38 -7.37 -21.52
N LEU A 101 9.00 -8.66 -21.43
CA LEU A 101 9.86 -9.81 -21.69
C LEU A 101 9.55 -10.49 -23.04
N LEU A 102 8.76 -9.85 -23.90
CA LEU A 102 8.52 -10.19 -25.31
C LEU A 102 9.12 -9.10 -26.21
#